data_AF-A0A8C3RB29-F1
#
_entry.id   AF-A0A8C3RB29-F1
#
_cell.length_a   1.000
_cell.length_b   1.000
_cell.length_c   1.000
_cell.angle_alpha   90.00
_cell.angle_beta   90.00
_cell.angle_gamma   90.00
#
_symmetry.space_group_name_H-M   'P 1'
#
loop_
_entity.id
_entity.type
_entity.pdbx_description
1 polymer ?
#
loop_
_entity_poly.entity_id
_entity_poly.type
_entity_poly.pdbx_seq_one_letter_code
_entity_poly.pdbx_strand_id
1 'polypeptide(L)'
;MVTHKVPDLPTCLEEKHSLGESSTSCEEELNINDMKMSKVSEVMTKADIKPKSMHRAKIWSGDIENLYRFQQAGYRDEVEYKQVKQVNEVECWPETGFVKKLQRRDNTFYYYNRQRECEDKDVPKVKVYVY
;
A
#
# COMPACT_ATOMS: atom_id res chain seq x y z
N MET A 1 0.01 -64.25 20.26
CA MET A 1 1.22 -63.97 19.48
C MET A 1 0.85 -63.00 18.37
N VAL A 2 1.22 -61.72 18.51
CA VAL A 2 1.71 -60.77 17.48
C VAL A 2 2.11 -59.53 18.29
N THR A 3 3.38 -59.19 18.28
CA THR A 3 4.01 -58.15 19.12
C THR A 3 4.79 -57.22 18.21
N HIS A 4 4.37 -55.98 18.03
CA HIS A 4 5.14 -54.89 17.43
C HIS A 4 4.58 -53.58 18.02
N LYS A 5 5.14 -52.92 19.04
CA LYS A 5 6.48 -52.32 19.30
C LYS A 5 6.68 -50.95 18.58
N VAL A 6 6.33 -49.89 19.31
CA VAL A 6 6.85 -48.49 19.27
C VAL A 6 7.93 -48.41 20.40
N PRO A 7 8.89 -47.46 20.54
CA PRO A 7 9.26 -46.20 19.84
C PRO A 7 10.75 -46.26 19.33
N ASP A 8 11.41 -45.25 18.72
CA ASP A 8 12.02 -44.05 19.32
C ASP A 8 12.72 -43.18 18.25
N LEU A 9 12.67 -41.84 18.39
CA LEU A 9 13.69 -40.87 17.93
C LEU A 9 14.91 -40.98 18.89
N PRO A 10 16.18 -40.67 18.54
CA PRO A 10 16.61 -39.39 17.93
C PRO A 10 17.90 -39.46 17.06
N THR A 11 18.24 -38.40 16.30
CA THR A 11 19.63 -37.87 16.27
C THR A 11 19.71 -36.51 15.57
N CYS A 12 20.24 -35.53 16.31
CA CYS A 12 20.79 -34.29 15.77
C CYS A 12 22.02 -34.59 14.90
N LEU A 13 22.22 -33.82 13.84
CA LEU A 13 23.56 -33.56 13.32
C LEU A 13 23.81 -32.06 13.26
N GLU A 14 24.99 -31.75 13.76
CA GLU A 14 25.50 -30.45 14.16
C GLU A 14 26.44 -29.89 13.08
N GLU A 15 26.33 -28.57 12.90
CA GLU A 15 27.36 -27.58 12.53
C GLU A 15 28.30 -27.79 11.35
N LYS A 16 28.37 -26.73 10.52
CA LYS A 16 29.64 -25.99 10.33
C LYS A 16 29.39 -24.48 10.38
N HIS A 17 29.69 -23.89 11.54
CA HIS A 17 30.04 -22.48 11.68
C HIS A 17 31.33 -22.20 10.90
N SER A 18 31.38 -21.08 10.16
CA SER A 18 32.63 -20.45 9.76
C SER A 18 32.72 -19.09 10.42
N LEU A 19 33.67 -18.97 11.34
CA LEU A 19 34.16 -17.72 11.91
C LEU A 19 34.72 -16.82 10.81
N GLY A 20 34.53 -15.52 11.01
CA GLY A 20 35.19 -14.45 10.28
C GLY A 20 35.00 -13.14 11.04
N GLU A 21 35.60 -13.06 12.22
CA GLU A 21 35.71 -11.83 13.01
C GLU A 21 36.85 -10.99 12.42
N SER A 22 36.64 -9.68 12.23
CA SER A 22 37.71 -8.68 12.18
C SER A 22 37.14 -7.30 12.46
N SER A 23 37.50 -6.78 13.63
CA SER A 23 37.26 -5.41 14.08
C SER A 23 38.05 -4.37 13.27
N THR A 24 37.52 -3.16 13.16
CA THR A 24 38.18 -1.83 13.28
C THR A 24 37.08 -0.82 12.90
N SER A 25 36.50 -0.01 13.79
CA SER A 25 37.07 1.19 14.42
C SER A 25 37.88 2.06 13.46
N CYS A 26 37.21 3.01 12.81
CA CYS A 26 37.72 4.37 12.64
C CYS A 26 36.56 5.30 12.22
N GLU A 27 36.47 6.43 12.90
CA GLU A 27 35.61 7.54 12.54
C GLU A 27 36.10 8.16 11.22
N GLU A 28 35.17 8.56 10.36
CA GLU A 28 35.45 9.61 9.37
C GLU A 28 34.19 10.46 9.18
N GLU A 29 34.19 11.59 9.89
CA GLU A 29 33.38 12.74 9.58
C GLU A 29 33.77 13.27 8.20
N LEU A 30 32.82 13.36 7.29
CA LEU A 30 32.90 14.27 6.14
C LEU A 30 31.62 15.10 6.07
N ASN A 31 31.62 16.18 6.87
CA ASN A 31 30.82 17.35 6.63
C ASN A 31 31.32 18.03 5.34
N ILE A 32 30.52 17.97 4.27
CA ILE A 32 30.74 18.76 3.06
C ILE A 32 29.39 19.33 2.60
N ASN A 33 29.16 20.56 3.05
CA ASN A 33 28.61 21.69 2.30
C ASN A 33 27.10 21.73 2.07
N ASP A 34 26.50 22.63 2.85
CA ASP A 34 25.40 23.55 2.53
C ASP A 34 25.38 23.96 1.05
N MET A 35 24.79 23.10 0.20
CA MET A 35 24.37 23.47 -1.14
C MET A 35 22.90 23.85 -1.03
N LYS A 36 22.68 25.12 -0.69
CA LYS A 36 21.51 25.93 -1.03
C LYS A 36 20.73 25.31 -2.19
N MET A 37 19.72 24.49 -1.86
CA MET A 37 18.80 23.93 -2.82
C MET A 37 17.94 25.09 -3.33
N SER A 38 18.44 25.66 -4.40
CA SER A 38 17.72 26.54 -5.29
C SER A 38 16.36 25.93 -5.58
N LYS A 39 15.35 26.70 -5.19
CA LYS A 39 14.03 26.85 -5.79
C LYS A 39 14.01 26.52 -7.30
N VAL A 40 14.04 25.24 -7.65
CA VAL A 40 13.69 24.69 -8.97
C VAL A 40 13.09 23.30 -8.73
N SER A 41 11.80 23.28 -8.41
CA SER A 41 10.94 22.11 -8.65
C SER A 41 9.58 22.61 -9.12
N GLU A 42 9.63 23.57 -10.04
CA GLU A 42 8.53 23.91 -10.92
C GLU A 42 8.82 23.18 -12.24
N VAL A 43 7.79 22.60 -12.86
CA VAL A 43 7.83 21.82 -14.12
C VAL A 43 8.03 20.30 -13.99
N MET A 44 7.22 19.67 -13.14
CA MET A 44 6.28 18.68 -13.68
C MET A 44 4.93 19.02 -13.08
N THR A 45 4.23 19.95 -13.74
CA THR A 45 2.79 20.09 -13.53
C THR A 45 2.19 18.75 -13.94
N LYS A 46 1.99 17.83 -12.97
CA LYS A 46 1.05 16.72 -13.09
C LYS A 46 -0.25 17.40 -13.48
N ALA A 47 -0.55 17.41 -14.78
CA ALA A 47 -1.74 18.04 -15.31
C ALA A 47 -2.90 17.48 -14.49
N ASP A 48 -3.71 18.35 -13.91
CA ASP A 48 -4.93 17.94 -13.22
C ASP A 48 -5.79 17.20 -14.24
N ILE A 49 -5.71 15.86 -14.22
CA ILE A 49 -6.48 15.04 -15.13
C ILE A 49 -7.93 15.20 -14.67
N LYS A 50 -8.71 15.92 -15.46
CA LYS A 50 -10.13 16.13 -15.21
C LYS A 50 -10.92 15.07 -15.98
N PRO A 51 -11.90 14.42 -15.34
CA PRO A 51 -12.72 13.43 -16.01
C PRO A 51 -13.62 14.11 -17.05
N LYS A 52 -13.82 13.44 -18.18
CA LYS A 52 -14.74 13.82 -19.26
C LYS A 52 -16.19 13.69 -18.84
N SER A 53 -16.54 12.64 -18.10
CA SER A 53 -17.91 12.39 -17.64
C SER A 53 -17.95 11.63 -16.32
N MET A 54 -19.13 11.60 -15.71
CA MET A 54 -19.41 10.84 -14.49
C MET A 54 -20.73 10.10 -14.64
N HIS A 55 -20.76 8.83 -14.25
CA HIS A 55 -21.97 8.03 -14.09
C HIS A 55 -21.98 7.35 -12.73
N ARG A 56 -23.12 6.77 -12.33
CA ARG A 56 -23.23 6.03 -11.06
C ARG A 56 -23.10 4.54 -11.31
N ALA A 57 -22.47 3.83 -10.38
CA ALA A 57 -22.38 2.38 -10.44
C ALA A 57 -23.79 1.76 -10.33
N LYS A 58 -24.00 0.65 -11.03
CA LYS A 58 -25.26 -0.11 -11.01
C LYS A 58 -25.12 -1.47 -10.33
N ILE A 59 -23.95 -2.07 -10.45
CA ILE A 59 -23.63 -3.40 -9.96
C ILE A 59 -22.33 -3.28 -9.16
N TRP A 60 -22.22 -4.04 -8.08
CA TRP A 60 -20.99 -4.11 -7.31
C TRP A 60 -19.89 -4.87 -8.07
N SER A 61 -18.67 -4.35 -8.02
CA SER A 61 -17.45 -5.03 -8.47
C SER A 61 -16.27 -4.61 -7.58
N GLY A 62 -15.12 -5.27 -7.72
CA GLY A 62 -13.91 -4.88 -6.99
C GLY A 62 -13.45 -3.45 -7.27
N ASP A 63 -13.63 -2.98 -8.50
CA ASP A 63 -13.33 -1.59 -8.86
C ASP A 63 -14.29 -0.61 -8.17
N ILE A 64 -15.58 -0.95 -8.08
CA ILE A 64 -16.58 -0.14 -7.37
C ILE A 64 -16.30 -0.11 -5.86
N GLU A 65 -15.83 -1.21 -5.27
CA GLU A 65 -15.39 -1.28 -3.88
C GLU A 65 -14.24 -0.30 -3.62
N ASN A 66 -13.22 -0.30 -4.48
CA ASN A 66 -12.09 0.62 -4.35
C ASN A 66 -12.51 2.08 -4.58
N LEU A 67 -13.34 2.35 -5.60
CA LEU A 67 -13.90 3.68 -5.83
C LEU A 67 -14.71 4.18 -4.63
N TYR A 68 -15.50 3.31 -4.01
CA TYR A 68 -16.23 3.61 -2.78
C TYR A 68 -15.27 4.04 -1.66
N ARG A 69 -14.17 3.31 -1.44
CA ARG A 69 -13.15 3.64 -0.44
C ARG A 69 -12.44 4.97 -0.74
N PHE A 70 -12.08 5.23 -2.00
CA PHE A 70 -11.50 6.54 -2.37
C PHE A 70 -12.47 7.69 -2.08
N GLN A 71 -13.75 7.51 -2.41
CA GLN A 71 -14.78 8.52 -2.22
C GLN A 71 -15.11 8.78 -0.74
N GLN A 72 -15.11 7.73 0.09
CA GLN A 72 -15.20 7.88 1.56
C GLN A 72 -14.06 8.73 2.13
N ALA A 73 -12.84 8.56 1.59
CA ALA A 73 -11.68 9.34 2.00
C ALA A 73 -11.61 10.76 1.40
N GLY A 74 -12.55 11.13 0.51
CA GLY A 74 -12.61 12.45 -0.11
C GLY A 74 -11.82 12.60 -1.42
N TYR A 75 -11.59 11.49 -2.13
CA TYR A 75 -10.96 11.43 -3.45
C TYR A 75 -11.92 10.83 -4.48
N ARG A 76 -11.81 11.21 -5.75
CA ARG A 76 -12.64 10.63 -6.82
C ARG A 76 -12.25 9.17 -7.10
N ASP A 77 -10.95 8.91 -7.16
CA ASP A 77 -10.33 7.65 -7.53
C ASP A 77 -8.85 7.61 -7.10
N GLU A 78 -8.16 6.52 -7.48
CA GLU A 78 -6.74 6.31 -7.23
C GLU A 78 -5.85 7.37 -7.88
N VAL A 79 -6.22 7.87 -9.06
CA VAL A 79 -5.43 8.88 -9.80
C VAL A 79 -5.36 10.16 -9.00
N GLU A 80 -6.51 10.64 -8.51
CA GLU A 80 -6.55 11.82 -7.66
C GLU A 80 -5.80 11.60 -6.34
N TYR A 81 -5.95 10.45 -5.70
CA TYR A 81 -5.23 10.15 -4.47
C TYR A 81 -3.70 10.21 -4.66
N LYS A 82 -3.19 9.54 -5.70
CA LYS A 82 -1.75 9.57 -6.06
C LYS A 82 -1.26 10.97 -6.41
N GLN A 83 -2.11 11.79 -7.01
CA GLN A 83 -1.76 13.17 -7.32
C GLN A 83 -1.70 14.03 -6.05
N VAL A 84 -2.73 13.98 -5.20
CA VAL A 84 -2.83 14.82 -4.00
C VAL A 84 -1.81 14.43 -2.93
N LYS A 85 -1.60 13.13 -2.70
CA LYS A 85 -0.66 12.63 -1.70
C LYS A 85 0.76 12.44 -2.21
N GLN A 86 0.97 12.64 -3.52
CA GLN A 86 2.27 12.46 -4.17
C GLN A 86 2.87 11.06 -3.92
N VAL A 87 2.00 10.05 -3.90
CA VAL A 87 2.37 8.64 -3.73
C VAL A 87 2.30 7.91 -5.07
N ASN A 88 3.21 6.95 -5.29
CA ASN A 88 3.23 6.14 -6.50
C ASN A 88 2.29 4.93 -6.40
N GLU A 89 2.15 4.38 -5.20
CA GLU A 89 1.40 3.17 -4.91
C GLU A 89 0.45 3.38 -3.73
N VAL A 90 -0.68 2.67 -3.75
CA VAL A 90 -1.68 2.68 -2.68
C VAL A 90 -1.54 1.40 -1.87
N GLU A 91 -1.63 1.51 -0.54
CA GLU A 91 -1.58 0.33 0.33
C GLU A 91 -2.84 -0.52 0.12
N CYS A 92 -2.68 -1.70 -0.48
CA CYS A 92 -3.76 -2.65 -0.77
C CYS A 92 -3.53 -3.99 -0.04
N TRP A 93 -4.60 -4.73 0.19
CA TRP A 93 -4.51 -6.10 0.69
C TRP A 93 -3.99 -7.03 -0.42
N PRO A 94 -2.97 -7.87 -0.18
CA PRO A 94 -2.36 -8.71 -1.22
C PRO A 94 -3.30 -9.79 -1.75
N GLU A 95 -4.27 -10.23 -0.94
CA GLU A 95 -5.21 -11.29 -1.30
C GLU A 95 -6.36 -10.80 -2.19
N THR A 96 -6.95 -9.65 -1.86
CA THR A 96 -8.15 -9.13 -2.54
C THR A 96 -7.86 -7.99 -3.49
N GLY A 97 -6.72 -7.31 -3.36
CA GLY A 97 -6.43 -6.07 -4.08
C GLY A 97 -7.26 -4.87 -3.61
N PHE A 98 -7.99 -4.98 -2.50
CA PHE A 98 -8.76 -3.86 -1.97
C PHE A 98 -7.89 -2.89 -1.18
N VAL A 99 -8.21 -1.61 -1.29
CA VAL A 99 -7.50 -0.53 -0.57
C VAL A 99 -7.54 -0.80 0.92
N LYS A 100 -6.39 -0.93 1.57
CA LYS A 100 -6.26 -1.22 3.00
C LYS A 100 -6.31 0.04 3.84
N LYS A 101 -5.67 1.11 3.36
CA LYS A 101 -5.51 2.36 4.12
C LYS A 101 -5.44 3.56 3.18
N LEU A 102 -6.15 4.62 3.51
CA LEU A 102 -6.05 5.93 2.84
C LEU A 102 -5.83 7.04 3.85
N GLN A 103 -4.94 7.98 3.51
CA GLN A 103 -4.84 9.24 4.23
C GLN A 103 -5.82 10.25 3.64
N ARG A 104 -6.66 10.85 4.47
CA ARG A 104 -7.61 11.90 4.09
C ARG A 104 -6.91 13.24 3.89
N ARG A 105 -7.67 14.23 3.41
CA ARG A 105 -7.19 15.61 3.20
C ARG A 105 -6.85 16.34 4.50
N ASP A 106 -7.51 15.98 5.60
CA ASP A 106 -7.23 16.47 6.96
C ASP A 106 -6.07 15.73 7.65
N ASN A 107 -5.34 14.89 6.91
CA ASN A 107 -4.24 14.03 7.37
C ASN A 107 -4.63 12.93 8.35
N THR A 108 -5.92 12.71 8.59
CA THR A 108 -6.42 11.52 9.30
C THR A 108 -6.36 10.28 8.41
N PHE A 109 -6.38 9.09 8.99
CA PHE A 109 -6.32 7.83 8.24
C PHE A 109 -7.63 7.06 8.33
N TYR A 110 -8.10 6.57 7.19
CA TYR A 110 -9.14 5.54 7.12
C TYR A 110 -8.48 4.19 6.86
N TYR A 111 -8.96 3.19 7.61
CA TYR A 111 -8.59 1.79 7.48
C TYR A 111 -9.81 1.04 7.02
N TYR A 112 -9.62 0.13 6.07
CA TYR A 112 -10.69 -0.65 5.48
C TYR A 112 -10.42 -2.14 5.64
N ASN A 113 -11.50 -2.90 5.82
CA ASN A 113 -11.43 -4.35 5.95
C ASN A 113 -10.89 -5.00 4.67
N ARG A 114 -10.30 -6.20 4.86
CA ARG A 114 -9.85 -7.04 3.75
C ARG A 114 -10.99 -7.50 2.84
N GLN A 115 -12.17 -7.66 3.42
CA GLN A 115 -13.39 -8.09 2.73
C GLN A 115 -14.19 -6.89 2.22
N ARG A 116 -15.23 -7.17 1.42
CA ARG A 116 -16.19 -6.21 0.88
C ARG A 116 -16.85 -5.39 1.99
N GLU A 117 -16.87 -4.07 1.84
CA GLU A 117 -17.59 -3.13 2.72
C GLU A 117 -18.71 -2.37 2.00
N CYS A 118 -18.65 -2.25 0.67
CA CYS A 118 -19.69 -1.57 -0.10
C CYS A 118 -20.94 -2.45 -0.20
N GLU A 119 -21.95 -2.16 0.63
CA GLU A 119 -23.26 -2.79 0.57
C GLU A 119 -24.01 -2.43 -0.72
N ASP A 120 -24.94 -3.29 -1.16
CA ASP A 120 -25.71 -3.05 -2.40
C ASP A 120 -26.51 -1.74 -2.36
N LYS A 121 -26.89 -1.26 -1.17
CA LYS A 121 -27.56 0.04 -0.97
C LYS A 121 -26.65 1.24 -1.28
N ASP A 122 -25.33 1.06 -1.19
CA ASP A 122 -24.32 2.10 -1.36
C ASP A 122 -23.69 2.09 -2.75
N VAL A 123 -23.78 0.96 -3.48
CA VAL A 123 -23.37 0.86 -4.90
C VAL A 123 -23.89 2.02 -5.76
N PRO A 124 -25.20 2.35 -5.79
CA PRO A 124 -25.70 3.46 -6.62
C PRO A 124 -25.23 4.85 -6.15
N LYS A 125 -24.62 4.96 -4.97
CA LYS A 125 -24.04 6.21 -4.47
C LYS A 125 -22.63 6.44 -5.04
N VAL A 126 -21.91 5.38 -5.41
CA VAL A 126 -20.55 5.44 -5.94
C VAL A 126 -20.56 6.10 -7.33
N LYS A 127 -19.71 7.12 -7.48
CA LYS A 127 -19.49 7.84 -8.73
C LYS A 127 -18.35 7.17 -9.51
N VAL A 128 -18.58 6.85 -10.77
CA VAL A 128 -17.56 6.32 -11.68
C VAL A 128 -17.19 7.44 -12.64
N TYR A 129 -15.92 7.83 -12.62
CA TYR A 129 -15.39 8.88 -13.47
C TYR A 129 -14.71 8.29 -14.70
N VAL A 130 -14.96 8.90 -15.86
CA VAL A 130 -14.36 8.50 -17.15
C VAL A 130 -13.44 9.62 -17.61
N TYR A 131 -12.22 9.27 -18.01
CA TYR A 131 -11.16 10.21 -18.39
C TYR A 131 -10.88 10.25 -19.89
#